data_AF-A0A838JYN5-F1
#
_entry.id   AF-A0A838JYN5-F1
#
_cell.length_a   1.000
_cell.length_b   1.000
_cell.length_c   1.000
_cell.angle_alpha   90.00
_cell.angle_beta   90.00
_cell.angle_gamma   90.00
#
_symmetry.space_group_name_H-M   'P 1'
#
loop_
_entity.id
_entity.type
_entity.pdbx_description
1 polymer ?
#
loop_
_entity_poly.entity_id
_entity_poly.type
_entity_poly.pdbx_seq_one_letter_code
_entity_poly.pdbx_strand_id
1 'polypeptide(L)'
;MDRGEEIIGLNGAAAVLDVEPETVRRFAEEGRLRPERTENGGYAFSLQDVLGLARELGAASAEEEIFEGEVMGEESSGNSRLPAVPFERYERLLQQGQDYKTRLEERTRQTEEIRQERDAARMEIDRLWSEIERLNLVEFQRELQEKTISTLEEDKTKLESERERLLKEQVTLAQEKSALSEDRVRLEAELNAMKNRGFWSRLFGG
;
A
#
# COMPACT_ATOMS: atom_id res chain seq x y z
N MET A 1 17.18 -9.88 -28.85
CA MET A 1 16.82 -9.73 -27.42
C MET A 1 16.17 -11.03 -27.03
N ASP A 2 16.90 -11.86 -26.29
CA ASP A 2 16.36 -13.10 -25.72
C ASP A 2 15.16 -12.73 -24.86
N ARG A 3 13.97 -13.14 -25.30
CA ARG A 3 12.78 -13.08 -24.45
C ARG A 3 13.02 -14.18 -23.42
N GLY A 4 13.49 -13.79 -22.24
CA GLY A 4 13.62 -14.69 -21.11
C GLY A 4 12.34 -15.51 -21.00
N GLU A 5 12.51 -16.83 -20.95
CA GLU A 5 11.42 -17.79 -20.81
C GLU A 5 10.66 -17.42 -19.55
N GLU A 6 9.55 -16.71 -19.71
CA GLU A 6 8.77 -16.19 -18.60
C GLU A 6 8.05 -17.38 -17.97
N ILE A 7 8.53 -17.80 -16.81
CA ILE A 7 8.02 -18.97 -16.10
C ILE A 7 6.84 -18.54 -15.23
N ILE A 8 5.70 -19.20 -15.41
CA ILE A 8 4.47 -18.98 -14.66
C ILE A 8 4.13 -20.19 -13.81
N GLY A 9 3.63 -19.95 -12.60
CA GLY A 9 3.15 -21.02 -11.72
C GLY A 9 1.79 -21.58 -12.16
N LEU A 10 1.37 -22.68 -11.56
CA LEU A 10 0.08 -23.35 -11.83
C LEU A 10 -1.12 -22.41 -11.89
N ASN A 11 -1.25 -21.50 -10.92
CA ASN A 11 -2.37 -20.56 -10.87
C ASN A 11 -2.28 -19.49 -11.96
N GLY A 12 -1.07 -19.11 -12.37
CA GLY A 12 -0.85 -18.21 -13.50
C GLY A 12 -1.25 -18.87 -14.83
N ALA A 13 -0.87 -20.13 -15.02
CA ALA A 13 -1.26 -20.89 -16.21
C ALA A 13 -2.78 -21.11 -16.28
N ALA A 14 -3.43 -21.35 -15.13
CA ALA A 14 -4.89 -21.47 -15.03
C ALA A 14 -5.60 -20.18 -15.46
N ALA A 15 -5.10 -19.03 -15.03
CA ALA A 15 -5.65 -17.73 -15.42
C ALA A 15 -5.47 -17.43 -16.92
N VAL A 16 -4.35 -17.83 -17.53
CA VAL A 16 -4.09 -17.61 -18.96
C VAL A 16 -4.98 -18.50 -19.85
N LEU A 17 -5.26 -19.73 -19.39
CA LEU A 17 -6.07 -20.70 -20.12
C LEU A 17 -7.58 -20.58 -19.84
N ASP A 18 -7.99 -19.71 -18.92
CA ASP A 18 -9.36 -19.57 -18.41
C ASP A 18 -9.98 -20.91 -17.94
N VAL A 19 -9.17 -21.72 -17.24
CA VAL A 19 -9.57 -23.02 -16.70
C VAL A 19 -9.16 -23.17 -15.24
N GLU A 20 -9.76 -24.14 -14.55
CA GLU A 20 -9.38 -24.44 -13.16
C GLU A 20 -7.95 -25.02 -13.06
N PRO A 21 -7.21 -24.75 -11.97
CA PRO A 21 -5.85 -25.28 -11.75
C PRO A 21 -5.73 -26.80 -11.86
N GLU A 22 -6.79 -27.55 -11.52
CA GLU A 22 -6.83 -29.01 -11.67
C GLU A 22 -6.80 -29.44 -13.14
N THR A 23 -7.46 -28.67 -14.01
CA THR A 23 -7.45 -28.90 -15.47
C THR A 23 -6.06 -28.68 -16.04
N VAL A 24 -5.32 -27.68 -15.53
CA VAL A 24 -3.92 -27.45 -15.92
C VAL A 24 -3.00 -28.59 -15.46
N ARG A 25 -3.22 -29.16 -14.26
CA ARG A 25 -2.49 -30.36 -13.83
C ARG A 25 -2.76 -31.54 -14.75
N ARG A 26 -4.01 -31.74 -15.14
CA ARG A 26 -4.39 -32.78 -16.10
C ARG A 26 -3.68 -32.57 -17.45
N PHE A 27 -3.59 -31.34 -17.95
CA PHE A 27 -2.83 -31.06 -19.18
C PHE A 27 -1.33 -31.34 -19.04
N ALA A 28 -0.76 -31.17 -17.85
CA ALA A 28 0.63 -31.56 -17.57
C ALA A 28 0.79 -33.09 -17.51
N GLU A 29 -0.17 -33.82 -16.93
CA GLU A 29 -0.19 -35.29 -16.88
C GLU A 29 -0.41 -35.93 -18.26
N GLU A 30 -1.25 -35.32 -19.09
CA GLU A 30 -1.49 -35.69 -20.49
C GLU A 30 -0.32 -35.33 -21.43
N GLY A 31 0.70 -34.62 -20.92
CA GLY A 31 1.88 -34.20 -21.68
C GLY A 31 1.63 -33.05 -22.65
N ARG A 32 0.47 -32.38 -22.55
CA ARG A 32 0.10 -31.20 -23.37
C ARG A 32 0.83 -29.93 -22.92
N LEU A 33 1.19 -29.86 -21.64
CA LEU A 33 2.09 -28.84 -21.09
C LEU A 33 3.31 -29.52 -20.49
N ARG A 34 4.48 -28.89 -20.59
CA ARG A 34 5.72 -29.37 -19.97
C ARG A 34 5.87 -28.73 -18.58
N PRO A 35 5.66 -29.47 -17.48
CA PRO A 35 5.86 -28.93 -16.16
C PRO A 35 7.35 -28.96 -15.80
N GLU A 36 7.89 -27.82 -15.41
CA GLU A 36 9.12 -27.74 -14.65
C GLU A 36 8.78 -27.85 -13.16
N ARG A 37 9.44 -28.76 -12.44
CA ARG A 37 9.23 -28.91 -11.00
C ARG A 37 10.09 -27.89 -10.28
N THR A 38 9.46 -27.00 -9.53
CA THR A 38 10.19 -26.07 -8.67
C THR A 38 10.81 -26.83 -7.48
N GLU A 39 11.82 -26.24 -6.84
CA GLU A 39 12.52 -26.82 -5.68
C GLU A 39 11.57 -27.22 -4.52
N ASN A 40 10.38 -26.61 -4.47
CA ASN A 40 9.34 -26.88 -3.49
C ASN A 40 8.27 -27.89 -3.96
N GLY A 41 8.50 -28.60 -5.07
CA GLY A 41 7.54 -29.56 -5.64
C GLY A 41 6.32 -28.92 -6.30
N GLY A 42 6.37 -27.61 -6.58
CA GLY A 42 5.34 -26.89 -7.32
C GLY A 42 5.46 -27.06 -8.83
N TYR A 43 4.38 -26.77 -9.54
CA TYR A 43 4.35 -26.75 -11.00
C TYR A 43 4.71 -25.35 -11.51
N ALA A 44 5.74 -25.30 -12.36
CA ALA A 44 6.13 -24.17 -13.17
C ALA A 44 5.96 -24.51 -14.65
N PHE A 45 5.53 -23.54 -15.46
CA PHE A 45 5.28 -23.69 -16.89
C PHE A 45 5.88 -22.52 -17.65
N SER A 46 6.37 -22.76 -18.86
CA SER A 46 6.75 -21.68 -19.76
C SER A 46 5.49 -20.95 -20.26
N LEU A 47 5.44 -19.62 -20.13
CA LEU A 47 4.34 -18.80 -20.62
C LEU A 47 4.10 -19.01 -22.12
N GLN A 48 5.16 -19.25 -22.90
CA GLN A 48 5.05 -19.48 -24.33
C GLN A 48 4.28 -20.77 -24.66
N ASP A 49 4.55 -21.84 -23.91
CA ASP A 49 3.86 -23.13 -24.09
C ASP A 49 2.38 -23.00 -23.70
N VAL A 50 2.10 -22.28 -22.61
CA VAL A 50 0.73 -22.04 -22.12
C VAL A 50 -0.07 -21.19 -23.12
N LEU A 51 0.51 -20.13 -23.68
CA LEU A 51 -0.12 -19.32 -24.72
C LEU A 51 -0.32 -20.08 -26.04
N GLY A 52 0.61 -20.99 -26.36
CA GLY A 52 0.47 -21.90 -27.50
C GLY A 52 -0.77 -22.78 -27.35
N LEU A 53 -0.91 -23.42 -26.18
CA LEU A 53 -2.07 -24.26 -25.87
C LEU A 53 -3.39 -23.45 -25.84
N ALA A 54 -3.37 -22.23 -25.30
CA ALA A 54 -4.53 -21.35 -25.30
C ALA A 54 -5.04 -21.05 -26.71
N ARG A 55 -4.11 -20.88 -27.67
CA ARG A 55 -4.45 -20.66 -29.09
C ARG A 55 -5.03 -21.91 -29.73
N GLU A 56 -4.48 -23.09 -29.43
CA GLU A 56 -5.01 -24.37 -29.93
C GLU A 56 -6.42 -24.64 -29.41
N LEU A 57 -6.66 -24.40 -28.12
CA LEU A 57 -7.98 -24.54 -27.50
C LEU A 57 -8.99 -23.52 -28.06
N GLY A 58 -8.56 -22.27 -28.28
CA GLY A 58 -9.38 -21.24 -28.91
C GLY A 58 -9.70 -21.53 -30.38
N ALA A 59 -8.75 -22.12 -31.13
CA ALA A 59 -8.97 -22.53 -32.51
C ALA A 59 -9.91 -23.75 -32.61
N ALA A 60 -9.77 -24.74 -31.71
CA ALA A 60 -10.68 -25.88 -31.64
C ALA A 60 -12.12 -25.46 -31.29
N SER A 61 -12.28 -24.47 -30.41
CA SER A 61 -13.60 -23.90 -30.09
C SER A 61 -14.22 -23.11 -31.24
N ALA A 62 -13.39 -22.53 -32.13
CA ALA A 62 -13.87 -21.81 -33.31
C ALA A 62 -14.23 -22.73 -34.49
N GLU A 63 -13.64 -23.93 -34.57
CA GLU A 63 -14.01 -24.95 -35.55
C GLU A 63 -15.34 -25.65 -35.20
N GLU A 64 -15.70 -25.75 -33.91
CA GLU A 64 -17.02 -26.26 -33.46
C GLU A 64 -18.16 -25.21 -33.57
N GLU A 65 -17.84 -23.92 -33.74
CA GLU A 65 -18.81 -22.83 -33.93
C GLU A 65 -19.11 -22.50 -35.41
N ILE A 66 -18.79 -23.41 -36.35
CA ILE A 66 -19.37 -23.35 -37.70
C ILE A 66 -20.78 -23.93 -37.61
N PHE A 67 -21.70 -23.15 -37.03
CA PHE A 67 -23.12 -23.43 -37.09
C PHE A 67 -23.56 -23.48 -38.56
N GLU A 68 -23.95 -24.68 -38.99
CA GLU A 68 -24.68 -24.98 -40.20
C GLU A 68 -25.90 -24.05 -40.32
N GLY A 69 -25.72 -22.96 -41.07
CA GLY A 69 -26.73 -21.94 -41.31
C GLY A 69 -26.90 -21.66 -42.80
N GLU A 70 -26.71 -22.65 -43.67
CA GLU A 70 -27.11 -22.57 -45.07
C GLU A 70 -27.96 -23.80 -45.42
N VAL A 71 -29.26 -23.68 -45.18
CA VAL A 71 -30.27 -24.56 -45.80
C VAL A 71 -30.36 -24.13 -47.27
N MET A 72 -29.42 -24.60 -48.10
CA MET A 72 -29.65 -24.71 -49.54
C MET A 72 -30.78 -25.73 -49.72
N GLY A 73 -31.98 -25.23 -50.02
CA GLY A 73 -33.10 -26.06 -50.42
C GLY A 73 -32.80 -26.72 -51.76
N GLU A 74 -32.32 -27.96 -51.71
CA GLU A 74 -32.40 -28.87 -52.84
C GLU A 74 -33.68 -29.69 -52.68
N GLU A 75 -34.69 -29.36 -53.49
CA GLU A 75 -35.99 -30.03 -53.53
C GLU A 75 -35.84 -31.51 -53.95
N SER A 76 -35.51 -32.37 -52.99
CA SER A 76 -35.71 -33.79 -53.14
C SER A 76 -37.17 -34.11 -52.80
N SER A 77 -37.92 -34.36 -53.87
CA SER A 77 -39.30 -34.83 -53.84
C SER A 77 -39.40 -36.16 -53.08
N GLY A 78 -39.61 -36.10 -51.77
CA GLY A 78 -39.80 -37.25 -50.90
C GLY A 78 -40.57 -36.84 -49.66
N ASN A 79 -41.78 -37.39 -49.50
CA ASN A 79 -42.71 -37.22 -48.37
C ASN A 79 -42.01 -37.14 -47.00
N SER A 80 -41.61 -35.93 -46.59
CA SER A 80 -41.19 -35.61 -45.23
C SER A 80 -42.36 -34.93 -44.53
N ARG A 81 -43.46 -35.67 -44.37
CA ARG A 81 -44.49 -35.29 -43.40
C ARG A 81 -43.90 -35.47 -42.02
N LEU A 82 -43.24 -34.42 -41.53
CA LEU A 82 -42.95 -34.27 -40.11
C LEU A 82 -44.23 -34.61 -39.34
N PRO A 83 -44.16 -35.46 -38.29
CA PRO A 83 -45.34 -35.81 -37.53
C PRO A 83 -45.99 -34.52 -37.05
N ALA A 84 -47.29 -34.36 -37.32
CA ALA A 84 -48.05 -33.20 -36.88
C ALA A 84 -48.05 -33.20 -35.35
N VAL A 85 -47.09 -32.48 -34.78
CA VAL A 85 -47.00 -32.25 -33.34
C VAL A 85 -48.26 -31.48 -32.94
N PRO A 86 -49.02 -31.94 -31.93
CA PRO A 86 -50.22 -31.25 -31.49
C PRO A 86 -49.94 -29.77 -31.20
N PHE A 87 -50.85 -28.88 -31.61
CA PHE A 87 -50.69 -27.43 -31.45
C PHE A 87 -50.39 -27.04 -29.99
N GLU A 88 -50.98 -27.76 -29.03
CA GLU A 88 -50.76 -27.58 -27.60
C GLU A 88 -49.30 -27.83 -27.18
N ARG A 89 -48.57 -28.71 -27.88
CA ARG A 89 -47.14 -28.96 -27.61
C ARG A 89 -46.27 -27.83 -28.12
N TYR A 90 -46.64 -27.20 -29.24
CA TYR A 90 -45.94 -26.00 -29.73
C TYR A 90 -46.17 -24.80 -28.81
N GLU A 91 -47.40 -24.56 -28.35
CA GLU A 91 -47.69 -23.49 -27.38
C GLU A 91 -46.89 -23.66 -26.08
N ARG A 92 -46.82 -24.88 -25.53
CA ARG A 92 -46.00 -25.13 -24.32
C ARG A 92 -44.51 -24.90 -24.54
N LEU A 93 -43.97 -25.32 -25.68
CA LEU A 93 -42.57 -25.09 -26.03
C LEU A 93 -42.27 -23.59 -26.19
N LEU A 94 -43.18 -22.84 -26.81
CA LEU A 94 -43.06 -21.40 -26.96
C LEU A 94 -43.10 -20.69 -25.60
N GLN A 95 -44.04 -21.07 -24.73
CA GLN A 95 -44.15 -20.54 -23.37
C GLN A 95 -42.88 -20.86 -22.56
N GLN A 96 -42.39 -22.10 -22.61
CA GLN A 96 -41.15 -22.50 -21.95
C GLN A 96 -39.94 -21.73 -22.48
N GLY A 97 -39.88 -21.47 -23.78
CA GLY A 97 -38.84 -20.65 -24.40
C GLY A 97 -38.89 -19.19 -23.94
N GLN A 98 -40.08 -18.62 -23.83
CA GLN A 98 -40.28 -17.26 -23.28
C GLN A 98 -39.88 -17.20 -21.80
N ASP A 99 -40.33 -18.15 -20.97
CA ASP A 99 -39.98 -18.23 -19.55
C ASP A 99 -38.47 -18.46 -19.34
N TYR A 100 -37.83 -19.21 -20.24
CA TYR A 100 -36.37 -19.38 -20.23
C TYR A 100 -35.65 -18.07 -20.58
N LYS A 101 -36.12 -17.37 -21.61
CA LYS A 101 -35.57 -16.07 -22.02
C LYS A 101 -35.65 -15.03 -20.90
N THR A 102 -36.82 -14.89 -20.26
CA THR A 102 -37.00 -13.95 -19.15
C THR A 102 -36.05 -14.25 -17.98
N ARG A 103 -35.91 -15.53 -17.59
CA ARG A 103 -34.97 -15.93 -16.53
C ARG A 103 -33.51 -15.72 -16.92
N LEU A 104 -33.18 -15.87 -18.20
CA LEU A 104 -31.83 -15.59 -18.70
C LEU A 104 -31.53 -14.09 -18.61
N GLU A 105 -32.45 -13.24 -19.08
CA GLU A 105 -32.33 -11.78 -18.98
C GLU A 105 -32.19 -11.30 -17.53
N GLU A 106 -33.00 -11.84 -16.61
CA GLU A 106 -32.88 -11.55 -15.18
C GLU A 106 -31.52 -11.98 -14.62
N ARG A 107 -31.03 -13.17 -14.96
CA ARG A 107 -29.71 -13.64 -14.51
C ARG A 107 -28.58 -12.78 -15.08
N THR A 108 -28.66 -12.38 -16.34
CA THR A 108 -27.69 -11.47 -16.96
C THR A 108 -27.69 -10.12 -16.25
N ARG A 109 -28.87 -9.59 -15.91
CA ARG A 109 -29.00 -8.35 -15.15
C ARG A 109 -28.36 -8.46 -13.76
N GLN A 110 -28.66 -9.52 -13.02
CA GLN A 110 -28.06 -9.77 -11.71
C GLN A 110 -26.53 -9.89 -11.79
N THR A 111 -26.02 -10.55 -12.83
CA THR A 111 -24.57 -10.69 -13.05
C THR A 111 -23.92 -9.34 -13.29
N GLU A 112 -24.60 -8.45 -14.02
CA GLU A 112 -24.11 -7.11 -14.30
C GLU A 112 -24.16 -6.20 -13.06
N GLU A 113 -25.21 -6.29 -12.25
CA GLU A 113 -25.32 -5.60 -10.96
C GLU A 113 -24.17 -6.02 -10.02
N ILE A 114 -23.89 -7.33 -9.91
CA ILE A 114 -22.76 -7.83 -9.11
C ILE A 114 -21.41 -7.31 -9.63
N ARG A 115 -21.22 -7.23 -10.96
CA ARG A 115 -19.99 -6.68 -11.53
C ARG A 115 -19.80 -5.21 -11.17
N GLN A 116 -20.86 -4.41 -11.26
CA GLN A 116 -20.82 -3.00 -10.90
C GLN A 116 -20.52 -2.80 -9.42
N GLU A 117 -21.16 -3.57 -8.54
CA GLU A 117 -20.88 -3.54 -7.10
C GLU A 117 -19.43 -3.92 -6.80
N ARG A 118 -18.92 -4.98 -7.44
CA ARG A 118 -17.52 -5.41 -7.31
C ARG A 118 -16.56 -4.33 -7.79
N ASP A 119 -16.83 -3.69 -8.91
CA ASP A 119 -15.96 -2.67 -9.48
C ASP A 119 -15.97 -1.39 -8.63
N ALA A 120 -17.13 -1.01 -8.08
CA ALA A 120 -17.23 0.06 -7.09
C ALA A 120 -16.46 -0.28 -5.80
N ALA A 121 -16.57 -1.52 -5.32
CA ALA A 121 -15.82 -1.98 -4.15
C ALA A 121 -14.30 -1.95 -4.39
N ARG A 122 -13.84 -2.32 -5.60
CA ARG A 122 -12.42 -2.22 -5.98
C ARG A 122 -11.94 -0.77 -5.96
N MET A 123 -12.71 0.17 -6.52
CA MET A 123 -12.36 1.58 -6.47
C MET A 123 -12.27 2.12 -5.04
N GLU A 124 -13.17 1.69 -4.15
CA GLU A 124 -13.12 2.09 -2.74
C GLU A 124 -11.91 1.48 -2.03
N ILE A 125 -11.55 0.22 -2.34
CA ILE A 125 -10.33 -0.40 -1.84
C ILE A 125 -9.09 0.41 -2.26
N ASP A 126 -8.99 0.81 -3.53
CA ASP A 126 -7.85 1.60 -4.03
C ASP A 126 -7.78 2.99 -3.36
N ARG A 127 -8.94 3.62 -3.15
CA ARG A 127 -9.05 4.87 -2.41
C ARG A 127 -8.57 4.72 -0.98
N LEU A 128 -9.03 3.68 -0.28
CA LEU A 128 -8.64 3.41 1.11
C LEU A 128 -7.15 3.10 1.21
N TRP A 129 -6.59 2.35 0.26
CA TRP A 129 -5.14 2.13 0.19
C TRP A 129 -4.35 3.44 0.08
N SER A 130 -4.77 4.32 -0.82
CA SER A 130 -4.14 5.64 -0.98
C SER A 130 -4.24 6.48 0.28
N GLU A 131 -5.37 6.41 0.99
CA GLU A 131 -5.57 7.13 2.25
C GLU A 131 -4.73 6.55 3.39
N ILE A 132 -4.59 5.22 3.47
CA ILE A 132 -3.70 4.57 4.45
C ILE A 132 -2.26 4.99 4.22
N GLU A 133 -1.79 4.99 2.97
CA GLU A 133 -0.44 5.43 2.63
C GLU A 133 -0.22 6.90 3.02
N ARG A 134 -1.19 7.77 2.71
CA ARG A 134 -1.15 9.18 3.12
C ARG A 134 -1.08 9.34 4.64
N LEU A 135 -1.89 8.60 5.39
CA LEU A 135 -1.92 8.65 6.85
C LEU A 135 -0.60 8.15 7.45
N ASN A 136 -0.03 7.06 6.94
CA ASN A 136 1.27 6.54 7.37
C ASN A 136 2.38 7.60 7.23
N LEU A 137 2.38 8.36 6.12
CA LEU A 137 3.35 9.43 5.92
C LEU A 137 3.17 10.58 6.93
N VAL A 138 1.92 10.94 7.24
CA VAL A 138 1.64 11.98 8.26
C VAL A 138 2.05 11.51 9.65
N GLU A 139 1.77 10.25 10.00
CA GLU A 139 2.18 9.67 11.28
C GLU A 139 3.70 9.66 11.44
N PHE A 140 4.44 9.22 10.41
CA PHE A 140 5.90 9.25 10.43
C PHE A 140 6.45 10.68 10.62
N GLN A 141 5.87 11.66 9.92
CA GLN A 141 6.26 13.06 10.10
C GLN A 141 5.96 13.56 11.51
N ARG A 142 4.81 13.19 12.07
CA ARG A 142 4.42 13.55 13.43
C ARG A 142 5.38 12.96 14.46
N GLU A 143 5.78 11.69 14.32
CA GLU A 143 6.78 11.08 15.22
C GLU A 143 8.12 11.81 15.19
N LEU A 144 8.58 12.22 14.00
CA LEU A 144 9.80 13.02 13.86
C LEU A 144 9.66 14.39 14.53
N GLN A 145 8.50 15.04 14.38
CA GLN A 145 8.20 16.31 15.03
C GLN A 145 8.17 16.17 16.55
N GLU A 146 7.52 15.13 17.08
CA GLU A 146 7.45 14.87 18.53
C GLU A 146 8.84 14.63 19.13
N LYS A 147 9.70 13.87 18.45
CA LYS A 147 11.11 13.71 18.89
C LYS A 147 11.86 15.04 18.89
N THR A 148 11.68 15.84 17.85
CA THR A 148 12.32 17.16 17.76
C THR A 148 11.86 18.08 18.88
N ILE A 149 10.55 18.13 19.14
CA ILE A 149 9.96 18.91 20.22
C ILE A 149 10.53 18.45 21.56
N SER A 150 10.57 17.14 21.83
CA SER A 150 11.14 16.59 23.06
C SER A 150 12.59 17.01 23.27
N THR A 151 13.43 16.94 22.23
CA THR A 151 14.83 17.38 22.34
C THR A 151 14.95 18.88 22.61
N LEU A 152 14.11 19.70 21.98
CA LEU A 152 14.10 21.15 22.21
C LEU A 152 13.60 21.52 23.61
N GLU A 153 12.63 20.77 24.13
CA GLU A 153 12.15 20.94 25.50
C GLU A 153 13.23 20.58 26.52
N GLU A 154 13.93 19.46 26.33
CA GLU A 154 15.08 19.10 27.17
C GLU A 154 16.16 20.19 27.15
N ASP A 155 16.56 20.66 25.97
CA ASP A 155 17.59 21.69 25.87
C ASP A 155 17.14 23.03 26.44
N LYS A 156 15.86 23.40 26.30
CA LYS A 156 15.28 24.56 26.96
C LYS A 156 15.40 24.45 28.48
N THR A 157 15.04 23.30 29.06
CA THR A 157 15.13 23.12 30.53
C THR A 157 16.58 23.19 31.02
N LYS A 158 17.54 22.64 30.27
CA LYS A 158 18.98 22.76 30.58
C LYS A 158 19.42 24.22 30.57
N LEU A 159 19.10 24.96 29.51
CA LEU A 159 19.45 26.38 29.38
C LEU A 159 18.80 27.25 30.45
N GLU A 160 17.55 26.98 30.83
CA GLU A 160 16.88 27.67 31.94
C GLU A 160 17.62 27.42 33.26
N SER A 161 18.03 26.19 33.53
CA SER A 161 18.81 25.84 34.73
C SER A 161 20.19 26.51 34.77
N GLU A 162 20.88 26.57 33.63
CA GLU A 162 22.18 27.24 33.51
C GLU A 162 22.03 28.75 33.69
N ARG A 163 20.99 29.35 33.10
CA ARG A 163 20.68 30.76 33.29
C ARG A 163 20.43 31.09 34.76
N GLU A 164 19.64 30.28 35.47
CA GLU A 164 19.40 30.48 36.90
C GLU A 164 20.68 30.36 37.73
N ARG A 165 21.54 29.39 37.39
CA ARG A 165 22.85 29.23 38.04
C ARG A 165 23.73 30.46 37.83
N LEU A 166 23.84 30.94 36.59
CA LEU A 166 24.63 32.13 36.26
C LEU A 166 24.08 33.38 36.95
N LEU A 167 22.76 33.53 37.07
CA LEU A 167 22.16 34.64 37.82
C LEU A 167 22.53 34.58 39.31
N LYS A 168 22.54 33.39 39.92
CA LYS A 168 22.99 33.21 41.31
C LYS A 168 24.47 33.59 41.45
N GLU A 169 25.32 33.09 40.56
CA GLU A 169 26.76 33.41 40.54
C GLU A 169 27.02 34.91 40.33
N GLN A 170 26.23 35.57 39.48
CA GLN A 170 26.33 37.02 39.27
C GLN A 170 25.99 37.79 40.55
N VAL A 171 24.94 37.38 41.26
CA VAL A 171 24.53 38.01 42.53
C VAL A 171 25.61 37.82 43.61
N THR A 172 26.17 36.62 43.75
CA THR A 172 27.24 36.36 44.73
C THR A 172 28.49 37.18 44.42
N LEU A 173 28.91 37.22 43.15
CA LEU A 173 30.05 38.05 42.73
C LEU A 173 29.80 39.55 42.95
N ALA A 174 28.58 40.03 42.75
CA ALA A 174 28.22 41.41 43.03
C ALA A 174 28.33 41.74 44.53
N GLN A 175 27.90 40.82 45.40
CA GLN A 175 28.04 40.95 46.87
C GLN A 175 29.51 40.93 47.30
N GLU A 176 30.30 39.98 46.80
CA GLU A 176 31.74 39.89 47.08
C GLU A 176 32.48 41.15 46.62
N LYS A 177 32.16 41.66 45.43
CA LYS A 177 32.73 42.91 44.92
C LYS A 177 32.37 44.10 45.82
N SER A 178 31.14 44.17 46.34
CA SER A 178 30.73 45.23 47.28
C SER A 178 31.54 45.14 48.58
N ALA A 179 31.64 43.94 49.17
CA ALA A 179 32.41 43.72 50.40
C ALA A 179 33.89 44.10 50.24
N LEU A 180 34.53 43.67 49.14
CA LEU A 180 35.91 44.05 48.84
C LEU A 180 36.07 45.56 48.63
N SER A 181 35.07 46.24 48.06
CA SER A 181 35.10 47.69 47.90
C SER A 181 35.01 48.42 49.25
N GLU A 182 34.19 47.91 50.18
CA GLU A 182 34.08 48.45 51.54
C GLU A 182 35.38 48.24 52.33
N ASP A 183 35.96 47.03 52.27
CA ASP A 183 37.24 46.71 52.90
C ASP A 183 38.37 47.58 52.34
N ARG A 184 38.38 47.80 51.02
CA ARG A 184 39.35 48.69 50.38
C ARG A 184 39.23 50.12 50.91
N VAL A 185 38.01 50.67 50.98
CA VAL A 185 37.79 52.03 51.51
C VAL A 185 38.24 52.12 52.97
N ARG A 186 37.94 51.09 53.77
CA ARG A 186 38.37 51.00 55.18
C ARG A 186 39.89 50.98 55.31
N LEU A 187 40.57 50.12 54.56
CA LEU A 187 42.03 50.01 54.58
C LEU A 187 42.72 51.28 54.06
N GLU A 188 42.17 51.93 53.02
CA GLU A 188 42.65 53.22 52.53
C GLU A 188 42.52 54.31 53.62
N ALA A 189 41.42 54.32 54.37
CA ALA A 189 41.22 55.24 55.50
C ALA A 189 42.21 54.97 56.65
N GLU A 190 42.42 53.70 57.03
CA GLU A 190 43.39 53.30 58.05
C GLU A 190 44.84 53.66 57.66
N LEU A 191 45.20 53.43 56.40
CA LEU A 191 46.50 53.78 55.85
C LEU A 191 46.72 55.29 55.84
N ASN A 192 45.71 56.08 55.46
CA ASN A 192 45.76 57.53 55.52
C ASN A 192 45.88 58.05 56.97
N ALA A 193 45.18 57.44 57.93
CA ALA A 193 45.30 57.79 59.34
C ALA A 193 46.70 57.49 59.90
N MET A 194 47.29 56.34 59.54
CA MET A 194 48.67 55.98 59.89
C MET A 194 49.70 56.94 59.29
N LYS A 195 49.55 57.29 57.99
CA LYS A 195 50.40 58.29 57.33
C LYS A 195 50.35 59.63 58.02
N ASN A 196 49.14 60.11 58.35
CA ASN A 196 48.96 61.38 59.05
C ASN A 196 49.57 61.31 60.46
N ARG A 197 49.34 60.25 61.25
CA ARG A 197 49.96 60.10 62.57
C ARG A 197 51.49 60.08 62.51
N GLY A 198 52.08 59.34 61.57
CA GLY A 198 53.54 59.29 61.38
C GLY A 198 54.15 60.58 60.84
N PHE A 199 53.39 61.34 60.04
CA PHE A 199 53.76 62.67 59.59
C PHE A 199 53.78 63.66 60.76
N TRP A 200 52.69 63.75 61.53
CA TRP A 200 52.62 64.66 62.68
C TRP A 200 53.59 64.29 63.80
N SER A 201 53.83 63.00 64.04
CA SER A 201 54.83 62.57 65.03
C SER A 201 56.26 62.94 64.63
N ARG A 202 56.62 62.92 63.33
CA ARG A 202 57.93 63.41 62.85
C ARG A 202 58.05 64.93 62.84
N LEU A 203 56.94 65.64 62.65
CA LEU A 203 56.93 67.10 62.55
C LEU A 203 56.89 67.80 63.92
N PHE A 204 56.31 67.16 64.94
CA PHE A 204 56.11 67.75 66.28
C PHE A 204 56.64 66.88 67.44
N GLY A 205 57.12 65.67 67.18
CA GLY A 205 57.66 64.76 68.18
C GLY A 205 59.16 64.58 68.03
N GLY A 206 59.92 65.55 68.56
CA GLY A 206 61.32 65.44 68.95
C GLY A 206 61.44 65.81 70.42
#